data_AF-A0A0T6BD56-F1
#
_entry.id   AF-A0A0T6BD56-F1
#
_cell.length_a   1.000
_cell.length_b   1.000
_cell.length_c   1.000
_cell.angle_alpha   90.00
_cell.angle_beta   90.00
_cell.angle_gamma   90.00
#
_symmetry.space_group_name_H-M   'P 1'
#
loop_
_entity.id
_entity.type
_entity.pdbx_description
1 polymer ?
#
loop_
_entity_poly.entity_id
_entity_poly.type
_entity_poly.pdbx_seq_one_letter_code
_entity_poly.pdbx_strand_id
1 'polypeptide(L)'
;MSAKAIREATGKELINRLLEANTAAVRCKFASVTPETSFSALTETAPWLQRDKLVVKPDQLIKRRGKLGLIAVNKNFEEVKQWISERMNKDQKIGSAVGKLRNFIIEPFIPHKPEEEMYICIYSHRFADTILFYHQGGVDIGDVDSKALKLEVPVDESLDSSKIDKVLLKEVPATKKAMLNKFITALYKLYVELYFTYLEVNPLVVTEKEIYILDLAAKLDATAEFLCRPQWGDIEYPPPFGRDAYTEEAYIADLDAKSGASLKLTILNKKGRIWTMVAGGGASVIYSDTICDYGGASELANYGEYSGAPSEQQTYEYAKTILSLMCQEKHPEGKVLIIGGGIANFTNVAATFRGIITALREFQQRLIDNKISIFVRRAGPNYQEGLRRMREVGQTLGIPLYVFGPETHMTAICGMALGKKPIPEENAVSHETTTANFLLPSQSGSSYNFTNETTS
;
A
#
# COMPACT_ATOMS: atom_id res chain seq x y z
N MET A 1 -12.35 -7.50 1.72
CA MET A 1 -11.16 -8.32 2.01
C MET A 1 -9.95 -7.69 1.36
N SER A 2 -8.90 -7.46 2.12
CA SER A 2 -7.62 -6.97 1.61
C SER A 2 -6.52 -7.87 2.18
N ALA A 3 -6.13 -8.89 1.40
CA ALA A 3 -5.03 -9.76 1.74
C ALA A 3 -3.71 -8.97 1.69
N LYS A 4 -3.09 -8.74 2.85
CA LYS A 4 -1.82 -8.02 2.95
C LYS A 4 -0.71 -8.96 3.38
N ALA A 5 0.43 -8.85 2.71
CA ALA A 5 1.62 -9.62 3.06
C ALA A 5 2.21 -9.13 4.38
N ILE A 6 2.76 -10.06 5.16
CA ILE A 6 3.49 -9.79 6.39
C ILE A 6 4.95 -10.21 6.23
N ARG A 7 5.82 -9.63 7.06
CA ARG A 7 7.22 -10.04 7.15
C ARG A 7 7.34 -11.49 7.60
N GLU A 8 8.43 -12.15 7.22
CA GLU A 8 8.74 -13.51 7.64
C GLU A 8 8.83 -13.60 9.16
N ALA A 9 9.51 -12.64 9.80
CA ALA A 9 9.62 -12.56 11.25
C ALA A 9 8.23 -12.49 11.93
N THR A 10 7.31 -11.70 11.39
CA THR A 10 5.94 -11.56 11.92
C THR A 10 5.18 -12.87 11.84
N GLY A 11 5.24 -13.56 10.69
CA GLY A 11 4.57 -14.85 10.53
C GLY A 11 5.17 -15.93 11.46
N LYS A 12 6.50 -15.97 11.60
CA LYS A 12 7.19 -16.89 12.51
C LYS A 12 6.85 -16.62 13.97
N GLU A 13 6.67 -15.35 14.35
CA GLU A 13 6.23 -15.00 15.70
C GLU A 13 4.79 -15.43 15.98
N LEU A 14 3.88 -15.30 15.01
CA LEU A 14 2.51 -15.80 15.14
C LEU A 14 2.51 -17.34 15.33
N ILE A 15 3.29 -18.06 14.54
CA ILE A 15 3.45 -19.52 14.67
C ILE A 15 4.03 -19.88 16.04
N ASN A 16 5.10 -19.20 16.49
CA ASN A 16 5.72 -19.44 17.79
C ASN A 16 4.75 -19.29 18.97
N ARG A 17 3.84 -18.31 18.90
CA ARG A 17 2.90 -18.00 19.98
C ARG A 17 1.65 -18.88 19.96
N LEU A 18 1.17 -19.25 18.77
CA LEU A 18 -0.21 -19.73 18.59
C LEU A 18 -0.30 -21.11 17.95
N LEU A 19 0.78 -21.69 17.43
CA LEU A 19 0.75 -23.07 16.96
C LEU A 19 0.57 -24.02 18.15
N GLU A 20 -0.29 -25.02 18.00
CA GLU A 20 -0.56 -25.99 19.05
C GLU A 20 0.71 -26.71 19.52
N ALA A 21 0.74 -27.03 20.81
CA ALA A 21 1.85 -27.77 21.41
C ALA A 21 1.94 -29.21 20.85
N ASN A 22 3.11 -29.83 21.01
CA ASN A 22 3.38 -31.21 20.63
C ASN A 22 3.25 -31.50 19.13
N THR A 23 3.44 -30.52 18.26
CA THR A 23 3.43 -30.66 16.78
C THR A 23 4.79 -31.04 16.19
N ALA A 24 5.81 -31.26 17.04
CA ALA A 24 7.23 -31.42 16.67
C ALA A 24 7.85 -30.20 15.96
N ALA A 25 7.10 -29.13 15.73
CA ALA A 25 7.62 -27.87 15.26
C ALA A 25 8.55 -27.25 16.32
N VAL A 26 9.79 -27.02 15.95
CA VAL A 26 10.76 -26.31 16.78
C VAL A 26 10.43 -24.83 16.75
N ARG A 27 10.48 -24.18 17.91
CA ARG A 27 10.31 -22.73 18.01
C ARG A 27 11.30 -22.02 17.08
N CYS A 28 10.78 -21.17 16.20
CA CYS A 28 11.59 -20.36 15.29
C CYS A 28 12.41 -19.36 16.12
N LYS A 29 13.73 -19.53 16.15
CA LYS A 29 14.66 -18.56 16.75
C LYS A 29 15.13 -17.59 15.67
N PHE A 30 14.87 -16.30 15.86
CA PHE A 30 15.30 -15.29 14.92
C PHE A 30 15.62 -13.97 15.61
N ALA A 31 16.37 -13.12 14.93
CA ALA A 31 16.65 -11.74 15.30
C ALA A 31 16.48 -10.83 14.08
N SER A 32 15.67 -9.79 14.20
CA SER A 32 15.48 -8.79 13.16
C SER A 32 16.54 -7.69 13.27
N VAL A 33 17.06 -7.23 12.13
CA VAL A 33 18.08 -6.18 12.06
C VAL A 33 17.67 -5.10 11.07
N THR A 34 17.62 -3.87 11.57
CA THR A 34 17.37 -2.62 10.82
C THR A 34 18.58 -1.68 10.92
N PRO A 35 18.61 -0.53 10.20
CA PRO A 35 19.69 0.45 10.33
C PRO A 35 19.86 1.01 11.74
N GLU A 36 18.81 0.98 12.56
CA GLU A 36 18.79 1.48 13.93
C GLU A 36 19.20 0.41 14.96
N THR A 37 19.40 -0.84 14.53
CA THR A 37 19.71 -1.95 15.43
C THR A 37 21.14 -1.87 15.95
N SER A 38 21.30 -1.88 17.27
CA SER A 38 22.60 -2.05 17.92
C SER A 38 22.94 -3.54 18.05
N PHE A 39 24.00 -3.98 17.37
CA PHE A 39 24.44 -5.38 17.43
C PHE A 39 24.87 -5.82 18.84
N SER A 40 25.40 -4.91 19.68
CA SER A 40 25.76 -5.26 21.06
C SER A 40 24.53 -5.58 21.91
N ALA A 41 23.51 -4.71 21.87
CA ALA A 41 22.24 -4.94 22.54
C ALA A 41 21.50 -6.18 21.99
N LEU A 42 21.62 -6.44 20.68
CA LEU A 42 21.07 -7.63 20.06
C LEU A 42 21.70 -8.91 20.64
N THR A 43 23.02 -8.93 20.87
CA THR A 43 23.68 -10.10 21.47
C THR A 43 23.36 -10.32 22.95
N GLU A 44 22.99 -9.27 23.69
CA GLU A 44 22.53 -9.40 25.08
C GLU A 44 21.17 -10.10 25.15
N THR A 45 20.26 -9.76 24.23
CA THR A 45 18.91 -10.34 24.16
C THR A 45 18.86 -11.68 23.41
N ALA A 46 19.81 -11.91 22.51
CA ALA A 46 19.95 -13.15 21.75
C ALA A 46 21.40 -13.70 21.79
N PRO A 47 21.85 -14.27 22.93
CA PRO A 47 23.22 -14.77 23.08
C PRO A 47 23.60 -15.90 22.10
N TRP A 48 22.60 -16.63 21.60
CA TRP A 48 22.79 -17.70 20.61
C TRP A 48 23.40 -17.19 19.29
N LEU A 49 23.27 -15.89 18.98
CA LEU A 49 23.91 -15.28 17.82
C LEU A 49 25.43 -15.45 17.83
N GLN A 50 26.06 -15.43 19.00
CA GLN A 50 27.52 -15.55 19.11
C GLN A 50 28.01 -17.01 19.14
N ARG A 51 27.13 -17.93 19.54
CA ARG A 51 27.48 -19.34 19.75
C ARG A 51 27.22 -20.20 18.51
N ASP A 52 26.08 -19.99 17.88
CA ASP A 52 25.56 -20.90 16.85
C ASP A 52 26.04 -20.42 15.46
N LYS A 53 26.10 -21.35 14.50
CA LYS A 53 26.21 -20.97 13.08
C LYS A 53 24.89 -20.35 12.65
N LEU A 54 24.95 -19.40 11.71
CA LEU A 54 23.83 -18.53 11.37
C LEU A 54 23.51 -18.56 9.87
N VAL A 55 22.27 -18.19 9.58
CA VAL A 55 21.76 -17.80 8.28
C VAL A 55 21.30 -16.35 8.38
N VAL A 56 21.57 -15.54 7.37
CA VAL A 56 21.05 -14.18 7.26
C VAL A 56 20.45 -13.95 5.89
N LYS A 57 19.29 -13.31 5.86
CA LYS A 57 18.56 -12.98 4.62
C LYS A 57 17.73 -11.70 4.80
N PRO A 58 17.45 -10.95 3.72
CA PRO A 58 16.54 -9.81 3.79
C PRO A 58 15.11 -10.26 4.06
N ASP A 59 14.39 -9.50 4.87
CA ASP A 59 12.98 -9.73 5.21
C ASP A 59 12.14 -8.51 4.80
N GLN A 60 11.93 -8.41 3.48
CA GLN A 60 11.23 -7.33 2.77
C GLN A 60 10.39 -7.87 1.61
N LEU A 61 9.71 -9.00 1.81
CA LEU A 61 8.85 -9.64 0.81
C LEU A 61 9.55 -10.02 -0.51
N ILE A 62 10.88 -10.20 -0.46
CA ILE A 62 11.66 -10.64 -1.62
C ILE A 62 11.53 -12.15 -1.74
N LYS A 63 10.94 -12.63 -2.84
CA LYS A 63 10.91 -14.06 -3.17
C LYS A 63 12.21 -14.51 -3.82
N ARG A 64 12.49 -15.82 -3.75
CA ARG A 64 13.66 -16.48 -4.41
C ARG A 64 15.03 -15.91 -3.99
N ARG A 65 15.16 -15.49 -2.72
CA ARG A 65 16.39 -14.90 -2.15
C ARG A 65 17.64 -15.73 -2.40
N GLY A 66 17.55 -17.06 -2.33
CA GLY A 66 18.68 -17.96 -2.59
C GLY A 66 19.25 -17.81 -4.01
N LYS A 67 18.37 -17.79 -5.03
CA LYS A 67 18.77 -17.60 -6.43
C LYS A 67 19.29 -16.19 -6.73
N LEU A 68 18.93 -15.22 -5.90
CA LEU A 68 19.40 -13.84 -6.00
C LEU A 68 20.72 -13.58 -5.26
N GLY A 69 21.31 -14.60 -4.61
CA GLY A 69 22.50 -14.41 -3.77
C GLY A 69 22.24 -13.55 -2.54
N LEU A 70 20.98 -13.45 -2.10
CA LEU A 70 20.53 -12.67 -0.95
C LEU A 70 20.34 -13.54 0.30
N ILE A 71 21.08 -14.64 0.40
CA ILE A 71 21.13 -15.48 1.61
C ILE A 71 22.60 -15.80 1.89
N ALA A 72 23.06 -15.53 3.11
CA ALA A 72 24.32 -16.05 3.61
C ALA A 72 24.01 -17.23 4.54
N VAL A 73 24.65 -18.37 4.31
CA VAL A 73 24.39 -19.63 5.01
C VAL A 73 25.65 -20.09 5.75
N ASN A 74 25.48 -20.71 6.91
CA ASN A 74 26.56 -21.30 7.73
C ASN A 74 27.66 -20.28 8.09
N LYS A 75 27.25 -19.09 8.52
CA LYS A 75 28.13 -17.98 8.89
C LYS A 75 28.28 -17.83 10.40
N ASN A 76 29.41 -17.31 10.87
CA ASN A 76 29.52 -16.82 12.24
C ASN A 76 28.94 -15.40 12.36
N PHE A 77 28.81 -14.88 13.58
CA PHE A 77 28.21 -13.56 13.82
C PHE A 77 28.95 -12.40 13.15
N GLU A 78 30.29 -12.43 13.15
CA GLU A 78 31.11 -11.38 12.52
C GLU A 78 30.92 -11.36 11.00
N GLU A 79 30.89 -12.54 10.37
CA GLU A 79 30.59 -12.69 8.94
C GLU A 79 29.18 -12.19 8.61
N VAL A 80 28.18 -12.44 9.47
CA VAL A 80 26.81 -11.93 9.30
C VAL A 80 26.78 -10.39 9.38
N LYS A 81 27.45 -9.79 10.38
CA LYS A 81 27.53 -8.32 10.49
C LYS A 81 28.15 -7.68 9.26
N GLN A 82 29.24 -8.25 8.77
CA GLN A 82 29.88 -7.80 7.54
C GLN A 82 28.94 -7.95 6.33
N TRP A 83 28.29 -9.10 6.18
CA TRP A 83 27.38 -9.36 5.07
C TRP A 83 26.21 -8.37 5.03
N ILE A 84 25.68 -8.00 6.21
CA ILE A 84 24.63 -6.98 6.37
C ILE A 84 25.17 -5.59 6.01
N SER A 85 26.33 -5.18 6.56
CA SER A 85 26.87 -3.83 6.34
C SER A 85 27.22 -3.57 4.86
N GLU A 86 27.64 -4.61 4.14
CA GLU A 86 27.89 -4.55 2.71
C GLU A 86 26.63 -4.29 1.87
N ARG A 87 25.43 -4.50 2.40
CA ARG A 87 24.16 -4.48 1.65
C ARG A 87 23.15 -3.48 2.17
N MET A 88 23.17 -3.20 3.47
CA MET A 88 22.22 -2.31 4.13
C MET A 88 22.26 -0.91 3.50
N ASN A 89 21.08 -0.34 3.26
CA ASN A 89 20.87 0.99 2.65
C ASN A 89 21.47 1.17 1.24
N LYS A 90 21.96 0.11 0.61
CA LYS A 90 22.41 0.13 -0.79
C LYS A 90 21.28 -0.27 -1.73
N ASP A 91 21.26 0.32 -2.91
CA ASP A 91 20.27 -0.01 -3.93
C ASP A 91 20.47 -1.44 -4.43
N GLN A 92 19.37 -2.18 -4.51
CA GLN A 92 19.31 -3.53 -5.04
C GLN A 92 18.27 -3.60 -6.14
N LYS A 93 18.66 -4.13 -7.29
CA LYS A 93 17.77 -4.36 -8.42
C LYS A 93 17.26 -5.80 -8.38
N ILE A 94 15.94 -5.95 -8.27
CA ILE A 94 15.27 -7.26 -8.25
C ILE A 94 14.13 -7.22 -9.26
N GLY A 95 14.31 -7.91 -10.39
CA GLY A 95 13.40 -7.77 -11.54
C GLY A 95 13.38 -6.33 -12.06
N SER A 96 12.19 -5.74 -12.16
CA SER A 96 11.99 -4.33 -12.53
C SER A 96 12.08 -3.36 -11.36
N ALA A 97 12.07 -3.84 -10.11
CA ALA A 97 12.10 -3.02 -8.92
C ALA A 97 13.53 -2.67 -8.51
N VAL A 98 13.75 -1.42 -8.08
CA VAL A 98 14.98 -0.97 -7.42
C VAL A 98 14.59 -0.47 -6.04
N GLY A 99 15.21 -1.04 -5.00
CA GLY A 99 14.93 -0.66 -3.62
C GLY A 99 16.11 -0.90 -2.71
N LYS A 100 16.06 -0.37 -1.49
CA LYS A 100 17.12 -0.53 -0.50
C LYS A 100 16.79 -1.65 0.48
N LEU A 101 17.82 -2.40 0.87
CA LEU A 101 17.70 -3.37 1.95
C LEU A 101 17.86 -2.67 3.29
N ARG A 102 16.80 -2.68 4.10
CA ARG A 102 16.71 -2.06 5.42
C ARG A 102 16.25 -3.02 6.50
N ASN A 103 15.80 -4.22 6.15
CA ASN A 103 15.40 -5.19 7.15
C ASN A 103 15.93 -6.57 6.81
N PHE A 104 16.57 -7.19 7.80
CA PHE A 104 17.16 -8.51 7.70
C PHE A 104 16.65 -9.38 8.84
N ILE A 105 16.58 -10.69 8.60
CA ILE A 105 16.32 -11.70 9.61
C ILE A 105 17.56 -12.60 9.72
N ILE A 106 18.04 -12.78 10.94
CA ILE A 106 19.12 -13.69 11.30
C ILE A 106 18.52 -14.88 12.03
N GLU A 107 18.90 -16.09 11.65
CA GLU A 107 18.39 -17.34 12.20
C GLU A 107 19.53 -18.33 12.42
N PRO A 108 19.41 -19.33 13.34
CA PRO A 108 20.37 -20.41 13.42
C PRO A 108 20.42 -21.20 12.11
N PHE A 109 21.64 -21.56 11.69
CA PHE A 109 21.86 -22.55 10.65
C PHE A 109 21.49 -23.92 11.18
N ILE A 110 20.60 -24.61 10.47
CA ILE A 110 20.19 -25.97 10.78
C ILE A 110 20.90 -26.90 9.79
N PRO A 111 21.88 -27.73 10.22
CA PRO A 111 22.43 -28.76 9.37
C PRO A 111 21.36 -29.80 9.05
N HIS A 112 21.08 -30.02 7.76
CA HIS A 112 20.09 -30.98 7.29
C HIS A 112 20.51 -31.52 5.92
N LYS A 113 19.92 -32.64 5.53
CA LYS A 113 20.13 -33.24 4.22
C LYS A 113 19.07 -32.75 3.22
N PRO A 114 19.36 -32.71 1.90
CA PRO A 114 18.38 -32.30 0.89
C PRO A 114 17.07 -33.09 0.94
N GLU A 115 17.12 -34.39 1.24
CA GLU A 115 15.93 -35.24 1.39
C GLU A 115 15.06 -34.92 2.62
N GLU A 116 15.53 -34.06 3.52
CA GLU A 116 14.76 -33.57 4.66
C GLU A 116 14.01 -32.27 4.33
N GLU A 117 14.31 -31.62 3.20
CA GLU A 117 13.57 -30.44 2.74
C GLU A 117 12.25 -30.85 2.09
N MET A 118 11.14 -30.33 2.61
CA MET A 118 9.80 -30.50 2.08
C MET A 118 9.15 -29.14 1.82
N TYR A 119 7.97 -29.14 1.22
CA TYR A 119 7.20 -27.94 0.89
C TYR A 119 5.78 -28.05 1.41
N ILE A 120 5.27 -26.96 1.98
CA ILE A 120 3.85 -26.80 2.27
C ILE A 120 3.37 -25.39 1.92
N CYS A 121 2.19 -25.30 1.32
CA CYS A 121 1.50 -24.04 1.13
C CYS A 121 -0.01 -24.21 1.38
N ILE A 122 -0.63 -23.22 1.99
CA ILE A 122 -2.06 -23.12 2.20
C ILE A 122 -2.51 -21.78 1.59
N TYR A 123 -3.53 -21.80 0.74
CA TYR A 123 -4.10 -20.57 0.19
C TYR A 123 -5.61 -20.68 0.02
N SER A 124 -6.29 -19.55 0.21
CA SER A 124 -7.73 -19.46 0.08
C SER A 124 -8.15 -19.09 -1.34
N HIS A 125 -9.22 -19.71 -1.81
CA HIS A 125 -9.96 -19.28 -2.99
C HIS A 125 -11.46 -19.29 -2.69
N ARG A 126 -12.29 -18.97 -3.68
CA ARG A 126 -13.72 -18.67 -3.47
C ARG A 126 -14.51 -19.77 -2.75
N PHE A 127 -14.14 -21.03 -2.91
CA PHE A 127 -14.95 -22.18 -2.49
C PHE A 127 -14.24 -23.14 -1.54
N ALA A 128 -12.93 -22.94 -1.30
CA ALA A 128 -12.14 -23.79 -0.42
C ALA A 128 -10.83 -23.10 -0.04
N ASP A 129 -10.20 -23.65 0.98
CA ASP A 129 -8.77 -23.52 1.20
C ASP A 129 -8.06 -24.73 0.57
N THR A 130 -6.99 -24.49 -0.19
CA THR A 130 -6.16 -25.56 -0.76
C THR A 130 -4.88 -25.71 0.04
N ILE A 131 -4.59 -26.95 0.48
CA ILE A 131 -3.31 -27.36 1.05
C ILE A 131 -2.48 -28.05 -0.03
N LEU A 132 -1.34 -27.46 -0.37
CA LEU A 132 -0.30 -28.01 -1.22
C LEU A 132 0.80 -28.65 -0.38
N PHE A 133 1.24 -29.84 -0.76
CA PHE A 133 2.38 -30.51 -0.15
C PHE A 133 3.28 -31.16 -1.21
N TYR A 134 4.60 -31.04 -1.05
CA TYR A 134 5.56 -31.74 -1.90
C TYR A 134 6.76 -32.22 -1.08
N HIS A 135 7.17 -33.48 -1.31
CA HIS A 135 8.18 -34.16 -0.49
C HIS A 135 9.63 -33.74 -0.84
N GLN A 136 9.84 -32.96 -1.90
CA GLN A 136 11.14 -32.41 -2.33
C GLN A 136 11.06 -30.88 -2.37
N GLY A 137 11.32 -30.25 -1.23
CA GLY A 137 11.31 -28.80 -1.07
C GLY A 137 12.56 -28.11 -1.59
N GLY A 138 12.75 -26.87 -1.14
CA GLY A 138 14.00 -26.12 -1.35
C GLY A 138 14.00 -25.19 -2.56
N VAL A 139 15.19 -24.70 -2.88
CA VAL A 139 15.41 -23.70 -3.95
C VAL A 139 15.17 -24.24 -5.36
N ASP A 140 15.27 -25.56 -5.53
CA ASP A 140 15.19 -26.26 -6.82
C ASP A 140 13.86 -26.98 -7.06
N ILE A 141 12.84 -26.67 -6.24
CA ILE A 141 11.49 -27.23 -6.35
C ILE A 141 10.85 -27.07 -7.76
N GLY A 142 11.21 -26.01 -8.48
CA GLY A 142 10.72 -25.73 -9.83
C GLY A 142 9.26 -25.28 -9.84
N ASP A 143 8.48 -25.81 -10.78
CA ASP A 143 7.03 -25.56 -10.87
C ASP A 143 6.28 -26.45 -9.86
N VAL A 144 6.12 -25.92 -8.64
CA VAL A 144 5.48 -26.66 -7.55
C VAL A 144 3.98 -26.89 -7.79
N ASP A 145 3.31 -26.02 -8.54
CA ASP A 145 1.86 -26.12 -8.77
C ASP A 145 1.46 -27.36 -9.59
N SER A 146 2.37 -27.85 -10.44
CA SER A 146 2.20 -29.08 -11.22
C SER A 146 2.69 -30.34 -10.50
N LYS A 147 3.56 -30.20 -9.50
CA LYS A 147 4.19 -31.32 -8.78
C LYS A 147 3.56 -31.63 -7.42
N ALA A 148 3.04 -30.62 -6.75
CA ALA A 148 2.52 -30.76 -5.39
C ALA A 148 1.20 -31.52 -5.36
N LEU A 149 1.07 -32.33 -4.32
CA LEU A 149 -0.18 -32.98 -3.96
C LEU A 149 -1.12 -31.93 -3.37
N LYS A 150 -2.41 -32.01 -3.75
CA LYS A 150 -3.45 -31.02 -3.42
C LYS A 150 -4.52 -31.67 -2.56
N LEU A 151 -4.88 -31.00 -1.47
CA LEU A 151 -6.05 -31.33 -0.65
C LEU A 151 -6.89 -30.07 -0.47
N GLU A 152 -8.13 -30.10 -0.96
CA GLU A 152 -9.09 -29.00 -0.77
C GLU A 152 -9.88 -29.22 0.51
N VAL A 153 -10.06 -28.15 1.27
CA VAL A 153 -10.98 -28.05 2.41
C VAL A 153 -12.07 -27.05 2.03
N PRO A 154 -13.27 -27.52 1.63
CA PRO A 154 -14.36 -26.64 1.24
C PRO A 154 -14.74 -25.65 2.34
N VAL A 155 -15.33 -24.53 1.93
CA VAL A 155 -15.92 -23.55 2.87
C VAL A 155 -16.91 -24.27 3.80
N ASP A 156 -16.88 -23.90 5.08
CA ASP A 156 -17.67 -24.49 6.18
C ASP A 156 -17.37 -25.96 6.50
N GLU A 157 -16.34 -26.57 5.88
CA GLU A 157 -15.85 -27.90 6.24
C GLU A 157 -14.59 -27.84 7.13
N SER A 158 -14.35 -28.93 7.86
CA SER A 158 -13.13 -29.11 8.66
C SER A 158 -12.16 -30.04 7.95
N LEU A 159 -10.87 -29.84 8.20
CA LEU A 159 -9.82 -30.71 7.66
C LEU A 159 -9.89 -32.11 8.27
N ASP A 160 -10.24 -33.11 7.45
CA ASP A 160 -10.17 -34.52 7.82
C ASP A 160 -8.70 -35.00 7.80
N SER A 161 -8.14 -35.22 8.99
CA SER A 161 -6.75 -35.67 9.17
C SER A 161 -6.47 -37.01 8.50
N SER A 162 -7.48 -37.86 8.28
CA SER A 162 -7.30 -39.14 7.58
C SER A 162 -7.02 -38.96 6.09
N LYS A 163 -7.44 -37.83 5.50
CA LYS A 163 -7.14 -37.48 4.10
C LYS A 163 -5.70 -36.99 3.94
N ILE A 164 -5.08 -36.40 4.95
CA ILE A 164 -3.70 -35.90 4.88
C ILE A 164 -2.73 -37.05 4.52
N ASP A 165 -2.81 -38.17 5.24
CA ASP A 165 -1.93 -39.33 5.01
C ASP A 165 -2.15 -39.95 3.63
N LYS A 166 -3.43 -40.05 3.23
CA LYS A 166 -3.86 -40.68 1.98
C LYS A 166 -3.59 -39.82 0.76
N VAL A 167 -3.63 -38.50 0.89
CA VAL A 167 -3.56 -37.55 -0.22
C VAL A 167 -2.21 -36.85 -0.27
N LEU A 168 -1.80 -36.18 0.80
CA LEU A 168 -0.63 -35.31 0.85
C LEU A 168 0.66 -36.06 1.16
N LEU A 169 0.61 -37.05 2.06
CA LEU A 169 1.82 -37.73 2.57
C LEU A 169 2.11 -39.07 1.88
N LYS A 170 1.67 -39.28 0.64
CA LYS A 170 1.83 -40.55 -0.09
C LYS A 170 3.30 -40.96 -0.22
N GLU A 171 4.15 -39.99 -0.56
CA GLU A 171 5.58 -40.17 -0.87
C GLU A 171 6.48 -39.95 0.36
N VAL A 172 5.89 -39.68 1.52
CA VAL A 172 6.62 -39.46 2.78
C VAL A 172 6.88 -40.79 3.48
N PRO A 173 8.07 -41.03 4.04
CA PRO A 173 8.36 -42.23 4.83
C PRO A 173 7.38 -42.42 5.99
N ALA A 174 6.96 -43.66 6.24
CA ALA A 174 5.97 -44.00 7.27
C ALA A 174 6.34 -43.48 8.67
N THR A 175 7.64 -43.43 8.99
CA THR A 175 8.17 -42.93 10.27
C THR A 175 7.86 -41.46 10.52
N LYS A 176 7.70 -40.65 9.47
CA LYS A 176 7.47 -39.20 9.55
C LYS A 176 5.99 -38.82 9.41
N LYS A 177 5.13 -39.72 8.91
CA LYS A 177 3.72 -39.40 8.58
C LYS A 177 2.91 -38.90 9.77
N ALA A 178 2.94 -39.60 10.90
CA ALA A 178 2.15 -39.22 12.07
C ALA A 178 2.54 -37.82 12.61
N MET A 179 3.84 -37.52 12.60
CA MET A 179 4.38 -36.23 13.01
C MET A 179 3.93 -35.12 12.05
N LEU A 180 4.09 -35.33 10.74
CA LEU A 180 3.68 -34.38 9.71
C LEU A 180 2.16 -34.16 9.67
N ASN A 181 1.37 -35.22 9.80
CA ASN A 181 -0.08 -35.12 9.86
C ASN A 181 -0.52 -34.17 10.97
N LYS A 182 -0.01 -34.40 12.19
CA LYS A 182 -0.29 -33.55 13.34
C LYS A 182 0.12 -32.10 13.12
N PHE A 183 1.31 -31.87 12.55
CA PHE A 183 1.78 -30.53 12.22
C PHE A 183 0.87 -29.84 11.19
N ILE A 184 0.51 -30.52 10.10
CA ILE A 184 -0.33 -29.97 9.03
C ILE A 184 -1.74 -29.64 9.56
N THR A 185 -2.33 -30.51 10.39
CA THR A 185 -3.62 -30.25 11.02
C THR A 185 -3.57 -29.00 11.91
N ALA A 186 -2.55 -28.88 12.76
CA ALA A 186 -2.39 -27.71 13.64
C ALA A 186 -2.09 -26.43 12.85
N LEU A 187 -1.29 -26.53 11.78
CA LEU A 187 -0.96 -25.39 10.92
C LEU A 187 -2.20 -24.89 10.17
N TYR A 188 -3.05 -25.79 9.66
CA TYR A 188 -4.31 -25.42 9.02
C TYR A 188 -5.28 -24.78 10.01
N LYS A 189 -5.38 -25.31 11.23
CA LYS A 189 -6.19 -24.68 12.27
C LYS A 189 -5.72 -23.25 12.57
N LEU A 190 -4.41 -23.05 12.73
CA LEU A 190 -3.81 -21.72 12.90
C LEU A 190 -4.09 -20.80 11.70
N TYR A 191 -4.00 -21.33 10.48
CA TYR A 191 -4.30 -20.60 9.24
C TYR A 191 -5.71 -20.02 9.27
N VAL A 192 -6.71 -20.84 9.60
CA VAL A 192 -8.12 -20.43 9.67
C VAL A 192 -8.38 -19.48 10.84
N GLU A 193 -7.92 -19.82 12.06
CA GLU A 193 -8.18 -19.02 13.26
C GLU A 193 -7.57 -17.62 13.19
N LEU A 194 -6.44 -17.47 12.52
CA LEU A 194 -5.75 -16.20 12.35
C LEU A 194 -6.04 -15.51 11.02
N TYR A 195 -7.04 -15.95 10.26
CA TYR A 195 -7.47 -15.32 9.01
C TYR A 195 -6.31 -15.12 8.02
N PHE A 196 -5.44 -16.13 7.90
CA PHE A 196 -4.50 -16.19 6.80
C PHE A 196 -5.26 -16.40 5.49
N THR A 197 -4.74 -15.80 4.42
CA THR A 197 -5.23 -16.01 3.04
C THR A 197 -4.17 -16.68 2.16
N TYR A 198 -2.93 -16.73 2.66
CA TYR A 198 -1.80 -17.38 2.06
C TYR A 198 -0.77 -17.67 3.15
N LEU A 199 -0.23 -18.89 3.18
CA LEU A 199 0.86 -19.30 4.06
C LEU A 199 1.71 -20.32 3.30
N GLU A 200 2.98 -20.03 3.09
CA GLU A 200 3.93 -20.87 2.36
C GLU A 200 5.19 -21.06 3.20
N VAL A 201 5.60 -22.32 3.39
CA VAL A 201 6.86 -22.68 4.04
C VAL A 201 7.73 -23.45 3.04
N ASN A 202 8.86 -22.86 2.65
CA ASN A 202 9.78 -23.48 1.70
C ASN A 202 11.26 -23.08 1.91
N PRO A 203 12.11 -23.97 2.46
CA PRO A 203 11.81 -25.36 2.82
C PRO A 203 11.19 -25.49 4.22
N LEU A 204 10.33 -26.51 4.37
CA LEU A 204 9.97 -27.13 5.63
C LEU A 204 10.95 -28.27 5.87
N VAL A 205 11.88 -28.13 6.81
CA VAL A 205 12.85 -29.19 7.09
C VAL A 205 12.28 -30.18 8.10
N VAL A 206 12.22 -31.45 7.73
CA VAL A 206 11.60 -32.52 8.52
C VAL A 206 12.64 -33.59 8.82
N THR A 207 13.19 -33.52 10.02
CA THR A 207 14.13 -34.52 10.55
C THR A 207 13.36 -35.74 11.09
N GLU A 208 14.05 -36.70 11.72
CA GLU A 208 13.39 -37.85 12.36
C GLU A 208 12.53 -37.48 13.58
N LYS A 209 12.77 -36.33 14.21
CA LYS A 209 12.12 -35.96 15.49
C LYS A 209 11.46 -34.58 15.49
N GLU A 210 11.89 -33.70 14.59
CA GLU A 210 11.64 -32.27 14.67
C GLU A 210 11.37 -31.67 13.30
N ILE A 211 10.53 -30.64 13.28
CA ILE A 211 10.13 -29.86 12.11
C ILE A 211 10.65 -28.43 12.27
N TYR A 212 11.36 -27.94 11.25
CA TYR A 212 11.95 -26.61 11.22
C TYR A 212 11.37 -25.80 10.06
N ILE A 213 10.84 -24.61 10.38
CA ILE A 213 10.29 -23.66 9.40
C ILE A 213 11.41 -22.72 8.97
N LEU A 214 12.14 -23.08 7.91
CA LEU A 214 13.31 -22.31 7.49
C LEU A 214 12.94 -21.05 6.70
N ASP A 215 11.86 -21.08 5.95
CA ASP A 215 11.29 -19.91 5.28
C ASP A 215 9.79 -19.81 5.51
N LEU A 216 9.25 -18.59 5.56
CA LEU A 216 7.83 -18.35 5.64
C LEU A 216 7.45 -17.11 4.83
N ALA A 217 6.51 -17.29 3.90
CA ALA A 217 5.83 -16.20 3.21
C ALA A 217 4.34 -16.29 3.51
N ALA A 218 3.73 -15.21 4.00
CA ALA A 218 2.33 -15.24 4.42
C ALA A 218 1.57 -13.94 4.13
N LYS A 219 0.24 -14.05 4.05
CA LYS A 219 -0.70 -12.94 3.94
C LYS A 219 -1.86 -13.12 4.91
N LEU A 220 -2.27 -12.04 5.57
CA LEU A 220 -3.44 -11.97 6.43
C LEU A 220 -4.55 -11.18 5.74
N ASP A 221 -5.81 -11.52 5.98
CA ASP A 221 -6.92 -10.62 5.61
C ASP A 221 -6.98 -9.45 6.59
N ALA A 222 -6.39 -8.32 6.22
CA ALA A 222 -6.34 -7.14 7.08
C ALA A 222 -7.72 -6.63 7.53
N THR A 223 -8.81 -7.04 6.86
CA THR A 223 -10.17 -6.67 7.30
C THR A 223 -10.64 -7.45 8.54
N ALA A 224 -9.97 -8.55 8.91
CA ALA A 224 -10.24 -9.31 10.12
C ALA A 224 -9.53 -8.76 11.37
N GLU A 225 -8.80 -7.64 11.25
CA GLU A 225 -8.03 -7.06 12.37
C GLU A 225 -8.89 -6.83 13.62
N PHE A 226 -10.13 -6.36 13.46
CA PHE A 226 -11.03 -6.13 14.60
C PHE A 226 -11.38 -7.41 15.38
N LEU A 227 -11.36 -8.57 14.73
CA LEU A 227 -11.57 -9.88 15.37
C LEU A 227 -10.27 -10.42 15.95
N CYS A 228 -9.19 -10.32 15.18
CA CYS A 228 -7.93 -10.99 15.48
C CYS A 228 -6.95 -10.15 16.30
N ARG A 229 -7.22 -8.87 16.58
CA ARG A 229 -6.32 -7.97 17.34
C ARG A 229 -5.76 -8.59 18.63
N PRO A 230 -6.54 -9.32 19.46
CA PRO A 230 -5.99 -9.96 20.66
C PRO A 230 -4.91 -11.00 20.38
N GLN A 231 -5.00 -11.70 19.24
CA GLN A 231 -4.06 -12.75 18.85
C GLN A 231 -2.90 -12.19 18.02
N TRP A 232 -3.23 -11.35 17.03
CA TRP A 232 -2.27 -10.72 16.14
C TRP A 232 -1.32 -9.78 16.88
N GLY A 233 -1.86 -8.94 17.78
CA GLY A 233 -1.17 -7.76 18.27
C GLY A 233 -1.13 -6.68 17.20
N ASP A 234 -0.15 -5.78 17.28
CA ASP A 234 0.04 -4.73 16.28
C ASP A 234 0.85 -5.29 15.09
N ILE A 235 0.18 -5.49 13.95
CA ILE A 235 0.78 -6.03 12.73
C ILE A 235 1.21 -4.89 11.80
N GLU A 236 2.49 -4.90 11.41
CA GLU A 236 3.00 -4.06 10.34
C GLU A 236 2.86 -4.78 8.99
N TYR A 237 2.27 -4.09 8.01
CA TYR A 237 2.19 -4.58 6.62
C TYR A 237 3.24 -3.86 5.76
N PRO A 238 4.40 -4.51 5.49
CA PRO A 238 5.45 -3.87 4.70
C PRO A 238 4.99 -3.62 3.25
N PRO A 239 5.43 -2.51 2.61
CA PRO A 239 5.21 -2.32 1.19
C PRO A 239 5.98 -3.37 0.38
N PRO A 240 5.58 -3.61 -0.89
CA PRO A 240 6.37 -4.41 -1.81
C PRO A 240 7.79 -3.87 -1.96
N PHE A 241 8.76 -4.75 -2.17
CA PHE A 241 10.14 -4.34 -2.42
C PHE A 241 10.24 -3.35 -3.59
N GLY A 242 11.07 -2.32 -3.44
CA GLY A 242 11.21 -1.21 -4.39
C GLY A 242 10.41 0.04 -4.04
N ARG A 243 9.54 -0.05 -3.02
CA ARG A 243 8.84 1.11 -2.46
C ARG A 243 9.27 1.35 -1.02
N ASP A 244 9.42 2.62 -0.68
CA ASP A 244 9.58 3.04 0.71
C ASP A 244 8.22 3.09 1.41
N ALA A 245 8.22 2.79 2.71
CA ALA A 245 7.06 3.06 3.56
C ALA A 245 7.08 4.55 3.92
N TYR A 246 5.98 5.26 3.65
CA TYR A 246 5.88 6.68 3.97
C TYR A 246 4.97 6.92 5.18
N THR A 247 5.36 7.87 6.02
CA THR A 247 4.57 8.31 7.18
C THR A 247 3.17 8.79 6.76
N GLU A 248 3.07 9.39 5.59
CA GLU A 248 1.82 9.90 5.02
C GLU A 248 0.89 8.76 4.57
N GLU A 249 1.42 7.65 4.06
CA GLU A 249 0.62 6.45 3.75
C GLU A 249 0.07 5.82 5.05
N ALA A 250 0.89 5.75 6.10
CA ALA A 250 0.46 5.25 7.41
C ALA A 250 -0.62 6.13 8.05
N TYR A 251 -0.48 7.45 7.94
CA TYR A 251 -1.49 8.40 8.44
C TYR A 251 -2.84 8.22 7.75
N ILE A 252 -2.87 8.09 6.41
CA ILE A 252 -4.12 7.82 5.69
C ILE A 252 -4.69 6.45 6.05
N ALA A 253 -3.85 5.42 6.23
CA ALA A 253 -4.30 4.10 6.66
C ALA A 253 -4.95 4.14 8.06
N ASP A 254 -4.43 4.95 8.98
CA ASP A 254 -5.03 5.17 10.31
C ASP A 254 -6.38 5.89 10.22
N LEU A 255 -6.51 6.90 9.34
CA LEU A 255 -7.80 7.57 9.09
C LEU A 255 -8.85 6.61 8.50
N ASP A 256 -8.45 5.73 7.58
CA ASP A 256 -9.29 4.69 6.97
C ASP A 256 -9.78 3.68 8.02
N ALA A 257 -8.89 3.21 8.90
CA ALA A 257 -9.24 2.26 9.96
C ALA A 257 -10.24 2.81 10.99
N LYS A 258 -10.32 4.14 11.13
CA LYS A 258 -11.22 4.86 12.05
C LYS A 258 -12.51 5.33 11.39
N SER A 259 -12.79 4.89 10.16
CA SER A 259 -13.90 5.38 9.34
C SER A 259 -14.71 4.25 8.71
N GLY A 260 -16.01 4.47 8.50
CA GLY A 260 -16.81 3.65 7.59
C GLY A 260 -16.63 4.02 6.11
N ALA A 261 -16.03 5.18 5.84
CA ALA A 261 -15.60 5.60 4.51
C ALA A 261 -14.25 4.98 4.17
N SER A 262 -13.96 4.79 2.89
CA SER A 262 -12.65 4.30 2.45
C SER A 262 -11.73 5.45 2.06
N LEU A 263 -10.49 5.42 2.56
CA LEU A 263 -9.42 6.38 2.30
C LEU A 263 -8.14 5.61 2.01
N LYS A 264 -7.65 5.64 0.77
CA LYS A 264 -6.45 4.91 0.36
C LYS A 264 -5.44 5.87 -0.23
N LEU A 265 -4.18 5.76 0.18
CA LEU A 265 -3.07 6.46 -0.43
C LEU A 265 -1.90 5.50 -0.65
N THR A 266 -1.31 5.60 -1.81
CA THR A 266 -0.09 4.91 -2.21
C THR A 266 0.77 5.87 -3.01
N ILE A 267 1.99 6.10 -2.55
CA ILE A 267 2.96 6.97 -3.21
C ILE A 267 3.75 6.09 -4.19
N LEU A 268 3.70 6.46 -5.47
CA LEU A 268 4.35 5.75 -6.57
C LEU A 268 5.68 6.43 -6.94
N ASN A 269 5.63 7.73 -7.18
CA ASN A 269 6.79 8.56 -7.46
C ASN A 269 6.65 9.89 -6.72
N LYS A 270 7.30 10.03 -5.57
CA LYS A 270 7.22 11.24 -4.74
C LYS A 270 7.64 12.52 -5.48
N LYS A 271 8.46 12.41 -6.52
CA LYS A 271 8.94 13.52 -7.35
C LYS A 271 8.07 13.79 -8.57
N GLY A 272 7.11 12.91 -8.86
CA GLY A 272 6.20 13.03 -10.00
C GLY A 272 5.39 14.32 -9.94
N ARG A 273 5.10 14.87 -11.13
CA ARG A 273 4.32 16.11 -11.26
C ARG A 273 2.81 15.90 -11.34
N ILE A 274 2.32 14.67 -11.54
CA ILE A 274 0.89 14.39 -11.70
C ILE A 274 0.35 13.78 -10.41
N TRP A 275 -0.46 14.55 -9.68
CA TRP A 275 -1.10 14.14 -8.44
C TRP A 275 -2.58 13.92 -8.64
N THR A 276 -3.14 12.91 -7.97
CA THR A 276 -4.55 12.55 -8.09
C THR A 276 -5.23 12.54 -6.72
N MET A 277 -6.44 13.10 -6.66
CA MET A 277 -7.35 13.03 -5.53
C MET A 277 -8.72 12.65 -6.07
N VAL A 278 -8.89 11.36 -6.35
CA VAL A 278 -10.05 10.84 -7.10
C VAL A 278 -11.01 10.16 -6.14
N ALA A 279 -12.30 10.40 -6.35
CA ALA A 279 -13.33 9.87 -5.48
C ALA A 279 -14.01 8.63 -6.08
N GLY A 280 -13.86 7.49 -5.39
CA GLY A 280 -14.35 6.17 -5.79
C GLY A 280 -13.25 5.26 -6.35
N GLY A 281 -13.11 4.05 -5.78
CA GLY A 281 -12.09 3.07 -6.20
C GLY A 281 -12.12 2.66 -7.67
N GLY A 282 -13.30 2.51 -8.28
CA GLY A 282 -13.38 2.25 -9.73
C GLY A 282 -12.94 3.44 -10.58
N ALA A 283 -13.27 4.66 -10.13
CA ALA A 283 -12.86 5.87 -10.84
C ALA A 283 -11.35 6.10 -10.73
N SER A 284 -10.75 5.95 -9.54
CA SER A 284 -9.30 6.17 -9.36
C SER A 284 -8.45 5.30 -10.28
N VAL A 285 -8.85 4.04 -10.51
CA VAL A 285 -8.23 3.15 -11.51
C VAL A 285 -8.35 3.74 -12.90
N ILE A 286 -9.55 4.09 -13.36
CA ILE A 286 -9.79 4.61 -14.71
C ILE A 286 -9.04 5.94 -14.96
N TYR A 287 -8.94 6.81 -13.95
CA TYR A 287 -8.12 8.03 -14.04
C TYR A 287 -6.64 7.70 -14.18
N SER A 288 -6.13 6.72 -13.42
CA SER A 288 -4.74 6.28 -13.49
C SER A 288 -4.41 5.66 -14.85
N ASP A 289 -5.29 4.78 -15.36
CA ASP A 289 -5.16 4.19 -16.69
C ASP A 289 -5.11 5.27 -17.78
N THR A 290 -5.99 6.26 -17.70
CA THR A 290 -6.01 7.37 -18.67
C THR A 290 -4.73 8.21 -18.60
N ILE A 291 -4.19 8.46 -17.40
CA ILE A 291 -2.93 9.19 -17.25
C ILE A 291 -1.77 8.40 -17.87
N CYS A 292 -1.73 7.08 -17.63
CA CYS A 292 -0.74 6.18 -18.21
C CYS A 292 -0.85 6.12 -19.73
N ASP A 293 -2.05 6.04 -20.29
CA ASP A 293 -2.32 6.02 -21.74
C ASP A 293 -1.85 7.30 -22.44
N TYR A 294 -1.97 8.45 -21.78
CA TYR A 294 -1.38 9.71 -22.25
C TYR A 294 0.14 9.83 -22.06
N GLY A 295 0.81 8.78 -21.59
CA GLY A 295 2.27 8.73 -21.37
C GLY A 295 2.72 9.31 -20.03
N GLY A 296 1.79 9.55 -19.09
CA GLY A 296 2.09 10.15 -17.78
C GLY A 296 2.57 9.17 -16.71
N ALA A 297 2.81 7.90 -17.04
CA ALA A 297 3.09 6.84 -16.06
C ALA A 297 4.31 7.13 -15.18
N SER A 298 5.40 7.66 -15.75
CA SER A 298 6.62 8.00 -14.99
C SER A 298 6.43 9.21 -14.07
N GLU A 299 5.47 10.07 -14.37
CA GLU A 299 5.17 11.30 -13.65
C GLU A 299 3.99 11.18 -12.68
N LEU A 300 3.31 10.03 -12.67
CA LEU A 300 2.20 9.75 -11.75
C LEU A 300 2.74 9.57 -10.33
N ALA A 301 2.43 10.53 -9.47
CA ALA A 301 3.02 10.61 -8.15
C ALA A 301 2.38 9.67 -7.14
N ASN A 302 1.06 9.50 -7.22
CA ASN A 302 0.29 8.71 -6.28
C ASN A 302 -0.86 7.96 -6.96
N TYR A 303 -1.23 6.83 -6.36
CA TYR A 303 -2.51 6.17 -6.54
C TYR A 303 -3.27 6.25 -5.22
N GLY A 304 -4.53 6.61 -5.27
CA GLY A 304 -5.35 6.70 -4.07
C GLY A 304 -6.79 7.02 -4.38
N GLU A 305 -7.64 6.85 -3.38
CA GLU A 305 -9.05 7.18 -3.50
C GLU A 305 -9.66 7.57 -2.17
N TYR A 306 -10.77 8.30 -2.25
CA TYR A 306 -11.69 8.47 -1.14
C TYR A 306 -13.11 8.09 -1.58
N SER A 307 -13.80 7.27 -0.81
CA SER A 307 -15.15 6.78 -1.13
C SER A 307 -15.93 6.37 0.12
N GLY A 308 -17.17 5.91 -0.03
CA GLY A 308 -17.99 5.56 1.14
C GLY A 308 -18.50 6.76 1.94
N ALA A 309 -18.63 7.93 1.30
CA ALA A 309 -19.11 9.18 1.89
C ALA A 309 -18.32 9.66 3.13
N PRO A 310 -17.02 9.97 2.97
CA PRO A 310 -16.24 10.54 4.05
C PRO A 310 -16.80 11.90 4.50
N SER A 311 -16.53 12.24 5.75
CA SER A 311 -16.89 13.54 6.32
C SER A 311 -16.05 14.67 5.72
N GLU A 312 -16.49 15.90 5.99
CA GLU A 312 -15.73 17.11 5.64
C GLU A 312 -14.32 17.09 6.26
N GLN A 313 -14.21 16.74 7.55
CA GLN A 313 -12.91 16.66 8.25
C GLN A 313 -12.02 15.57 7.67
N GLN A 314 -12.57 14.38 7.39
CA GLN A 314 -11.80 13.29 6.79
C GLN A 314 -11.28 13.67 5.41
N THR A 315 -12.11 14.35 4.61
CA THR A 315 -11.69 14.84 3.29
C THR A 315 -10.64 15.94 3.41
N TYR A 316 -10.74 16.81 4.41
CA TYR A 316 -9.73 17.83 4.70
C TYR A 316 -8.38 17.20 5.06
N GLU A 317 -8.32 16.24 5.98
CA GLU A 317 -7.05 15.58 6.36
C GLU A 317 -6.43 14.81 5.19
N TYR A 318 -7.26 14.14 4.39
CA TYR A 318 -6.82 13.45 3.17
C TYR A 318 -6.25 14.44 2.14
N ALA A 319 -6.97 15.53 1.87
CA ALA A 319 -6.51 16.56 0.94
C ALA A 319 -5.21 17.23 1.44
N LYS A 320 -5.17 17.64 2.71
CA LYS A 320 -3.99 18.21 3.36
C LYS A 320 -2.76 17.33 3.22
N THR A 321 -2.92 16.01 3.37
CA THR A 321 -1.81 15.05 3.21
C THR A 321 -1.27 15.07 1.79
N ILE A 322 -2.14 15.02 0.77
CA ILE A 322 -1.75 15.12 -0.64
C ILE A 322 -1.07 16.47 -0.94
N LEU A 323 -1.66 17.59 -0.48
CA LEU A 323 -1.11 18.92 -0.70
C LEU A 323 0.26 19.08 -0.03
N SER A 324 0.43 18.52 1.16
CA SER A 324 1.72 18.49 1.87
C SER A 324 2.79 17.77 1.06
N LEU A 325 2.49 16.57 0.57
CA LEU A 325 3.39 15.76 -0.25
C LEU A 325 3.77 16.46 -1.56
N MET A 326 2.78 16.95 -2.31
CA MET A 326 3.04 17.56 -3.62
C MET A 326 3.80 18.89 -3.53
N CYS A 327 3.78 19.55 -2.37
CA CYS A 327 4.48 20.82 -2.12
C CYS A 327 5.84 20.66 -1.41
N GLN A 328 6.45 19.47 -1.40
CA GLN A 328 7.78 19.27 -0.78
C GLN A 328 8.95 19.68 -1.70
N GLU A 329 8.88 19.33 -2.99
CA GLU A 329 9.92 19.66 -3.98
C GLU A 329 9.30 20.33 -5.21
N LYS A 330 9.96 21.33 -5.79
CA LYS A 330 9.52 21.98 -7.04
C LYS A 330 9.79 21.08 -8.24
N HIS A 331 8.92 21.15 -9.25
CA HIS A 331 9.12 20.50 -10.55
C HIS A 331 9.33 21.58 -11.64
N PRO A 332 10.27 21.41 -12.60
CA PRO A 332 10.55 22.42 -13.63
C PRO A 332 9.31 22.84 -14.45
N GLU A 333 8.46 21.87 -14.77
CA GLU A 333 7.20 22.07 -15.53
C GLU A 333 5.98 22.41 -14.65
N GLY A 334 6.21 22.78 -13.39
CA GLY A 334 5.15 22.82 -12.39
C GLY A 334 4.52 21.44 -12.16
N LYS A 335 3.42 21.40 -11.41
CA LYS A 335 2.69 20.16 -11.13
C LYS A 335 1.18 20.34 -11.35
N VAL A 336 0.48 19.23 -11.44
CA VAL A 336 -0.96 19.19 -11.65
C VAL A 336 -1.64 18.32 -10.61
N LEU A 337 -2.77 18.80 -10.08
CA LEU A 337 -3.65 18.05 -9.19
C LEU A 337 -4.98 17.78 -9.90
N ILE A 338 -5.29 16.50 -10.06
CA ILE A 338 -6.54 16.03 -10.68
C ILE A 338 -7.50 15.61 -9.57
N ILE A 339 -8.52 16.44 -9.33
CA ILE A 339 -9.61 16.21 -8.37
C ILE A 339 -10.81 15.65 -9.13
N GLY A 340 -10.82 14.34 -9.28
CA GLY A 340 -11.73 13.64 -10.20
C GLY A 340 -12.77 12.76 -9.53
N GLY A 341 -13.61 12.15 -10.35
CA GLY A 341 -14.34 10.95 -10.00
C GLY A 341 -15.62 10.72 -10.81
N GLY A 342 -16.21 9.55 -10.59
CA GLY A 342 -17.52 9.19 -11.16
C GLY A 342 -18.66 10.05 -10.63
N ILE A 343 -19.89 9.73 -11.08
CA ILE A 343 -21.11 10.31 -10.50
C ILE A 343 -21.36 9.58 -9.17
N ALA A 344 -21.28 10.28 -8.04
CA ALA A 344 -21.48 9.66 -6.75
C ALA A 344 -22.96 9.31 -6.53
N ASN A 345 -23.22 8.13 -5.94
CA ASN A 345 -24.58 7.72 -5.59
C ASN A 345 -25.08 8.39 -4.30
N PHE A 346 -24.25 8.42 -3.26
CA PHE A 346 -24.64 8.87 -1.91
C PHE A 346 -23.64 9.83 -1.23
N THR A 347 -22.41 9.95 -1.74
CA THR A 347 -21.43 10.90 -1.19
C THR A 347 -21.89 12.34 -1.43
N ASN A 348 -21.96 13.13 -0.36
CA ASN A 348 -22.29 14.56 -0.43
C ASN A 348 -21.09 15.35 -0.98
N VAL A 349 -21.19 15.78 -2.24
CA VAL A 349 -20.11 16.47 -2.94
C VAL A 349 -19.84 17.84 -2.32
N ALA A 350 -20.87 18.56 -1.86
CA ALA A 350 -20.67 19.84 -1.19
C ALA A 350 -19.86 19.70 0.11
N ALA A 351 -20.12 18.67 0.91
CA ALA A 351 -19.39 18.45 2.16
C ALA A 351 -17.93 18.07 1.94
N THR A 352 -17.67 17.12 1.04
CA THR A 352 -16.31 16.71 0.69
C THR A 352 -15.52 17.87 0.07
N PHE A 353 -16.14 18.65 -0.82
CA PHE A 353 -15.48 19.80 -1.43
C PHE A 353 -15.19 20.92 -0.44
N ARG A 354 -16.00 21.13 0.61
CA ARG A 354 -15.63 22.06 1.69
C ARG A 354 -14.32 21.66 2.35
N GLY A 355 -14.12 20.39 2.68
CA GLY A 355 -12.87 19.89 3.26
C GLY A 355 -11.67 20.14 2.35
N ILE A 356 -11.82 19.85 1.05
CA ILE A 356 -10.79 20.13 0.03
C ILE A 356 -10.47 21.63 -0.03
N ILE A 357 -11.51 22.48 -0.10
CA ILE A 357 -11.36 23.94 -0.20
C ILE A 357 -10.64 24.51 1.03
N THR A 358 -10.93 24.01 2.23
CA THR A 358 -10.22 24.39 3.45
C THR A 358 -8.73 24.07 3.34
N ALA A 359 -8.37 22.87 2.87
CA ALA A 359 -6.97 22.50 2.65
C ALA A 359 -6.30 23.36 1.56
N LEU A 360 -6.99 23.66 0.45
CA LEU A 360 -6.45 24.52 -0.61
C LEU A 360 -6.12 25.92 -0.11
N ARG A 361 -6.97 26.50 0.75
CA ARG A 361 -6.72 27.82 1.36
C ARG A 361 -5.52 27.79 2.30
N GLU A 362 -5.38 26.76 3.12
CA GLU A 362 -4.24 26.61 4.04
C GLU A 362 -2.91 26.48 3.28
N PHE A 363 -2.92 25.84 2.11
CA PHE A 363 -1.71 25.61 1.31
C PHE A 363 -1.47 26.65 0.22
N GLN A 364 -2.29 27.71 0.13
CA GLN A 364 -2.33 28.65 -0.99
C GLN A 364 -0.94 29.11 -1.45
N GLN A 365 -0.12 29.68 -0.56
CA GLN A 365 1.20 30.18 -0.94
C GLN A 365 2.11 29.07 -1.46
N ARG A 366 2.08 27.89 -0.84
CA ARG A 366 2.87 26.73 -1.27
C ARG A 366 2.42 26.24 -2.65
N LEU A 367 1.13 26.32 -2.96
CA LEU A 367 0.60 25.96 -4.29
C LEU A 367 1.10 26.93 -5.37
N ILE A 368 1.12 28.23 -5.07
CA ILE A 368 1.69 29.26 -5.97
C ILE A 368 3.18 29.00 -6.19
N ASP A 369 3.96 28.82 -5.12
CA ASP A 369 5.41 28.66 -5.17
C ASP A 369 5.86 27.41 -5.95
N ASN A 370 5.02 26.38 -5.96
CA ASN A 370 5.23 25.12 -6.67
C ASN A 370 4.59 25.08 -8.07
N LYS A 371 3.98 26.19 -8.53
CA LYS A 371 3.31 26.30 -9.85
C LYS A 371 2.29 25.17 -10.06
N ILE A 372 1.41 24.99 -9.08
CA ILE A 372 0.36 23.96 -9.13
C ILE A 372 -0.80 24.44 -10.01
N SER A 373 -1.29 23.55 -10.87
CA SER A 373 -2.58 23.70 -11.57
C SER A 373 -3.56 22.63 -11.09
N ILE A 374 -4.86 22.95 -11.05
CA ILE A 374 -5.89 22.07 -10.51
C ILE A 374 -6.99 21.84 -11.55
N PHE A 375 -7.35 20.58 -11.76
CA PHE A 375 -8.43 20.17 -12.65
C PHE A 375 -9.47 19.40 -11.87
N VAL A 376 -10.71 19.88 -11.87
CA VAL A 376 -11.79 19.34 -11.07
C VAL A 376 -12.90 18.81 -11.97
N ARG A 377 -13.28 17.54 -11.79
CA ARG A 377 -14.49 16.98 -12.42
C ARG A 377 -15.24 16.12 -11.43
N ARG A 378 -16.47 16.52 -11.08
CA ARG A 378 -17.29 15.75 -10.13
C ARG A 378 -18.78 15.92 -10.36
N ALA A 379 -19.54 14.89 -9.97
CA ALA A 379 -20.99 14.88 -9.94
C ALA A 379 -21.50 13.98 -8.79
N GLY A 380 -22.78 14.12 -8.43
CA GLY A 380 -23.42 13.39 -7.33
C GLY A 380 -24.26 14.30 -6.42
N PRO A 381 -24.74 13.84 -5.26
CA PRO A 381 -25.53 14.66 -4.35
C PRO A 381 -24.87 16.00 -4.00
N ASN A 382 -25.61 17.10 -4.21
CA ASN A 382 -25.18 18.50 -3.96
C ASN A 382 -23.93 18.93 -4.75
N TYR A 383 -23.66 18.34 -5.91
CA TYR A 383 -22.48 18.69 -6.70
C TYR A 383 -22.47 20.12 -7.20
N GLN A 384 -23.63 20.70 -7.56
CA GLN A 384 -23.70 22.07 -8.08
C GLN A 384 -23.12 23.05 -7.06
N GLU A 385 -23.46 22.89 -5.79
CA GLU A 385 -22.95 23.70 -4.70
C GLU A 385 -21.45 23.46 -4.45
N GLY A 386 -21.00 22.20 -4.51
CA GLY A 386 -19.57 21.87 -4.43
C GLY A 386 -18.76 22.54 -5.54
N LEU A 387 -19.19 22.40 -6.80
CA LEU A 387 -18.53 22.99 -7.96
C LEU A 387 -18.57 24.53 -7.92
N ARG A 388 -19.68 25.14 -7.50
CA ARG A 388 -19.78 26.60 -7.32
C ARG A 388 -18.71 27.11 -6.35
N ARG A 389 -18.61 26.52 -5.16
CA ARG A 389 -17.61 26.90 -4.15
C ARG A 389 -16.17 26.68 -4.64
N MET A 390 -15.95 25.63 -5.43
CA MET A 390 -14.65 25.34 -6.01
C MET A 390 -14.23 26.39 -7.06
N ARG A 391 -15.17 26.89 -7.87
CA ARG A 391 -14.92 28.02 -8.79
C ARG A 391 -14.60 29.31 -8.02
N GLU A 392 -15.35 29.60 -6.98
CA GLU A 392 -15.14 30.78 -6.13
C GLU A 392 -13.77 30.76 -5.46
N VAL A 393 -13.34 29.63 -4.91
CA VAL A 393 -12.00 29.56 -4.32
C VAL A 393 -10.92 29.72 -5.39
N GLY A 394 -11.12 29.19 -6.60
CA GLY A 394 -10.19 29.33 -7.72
C GLY A 394 -9.88 30.79 -8.10
N GLN A 395 -10.87 31.68 -8.00
CA GLN A 395 -10.68 33.13 -8.24
C GLN A 395 -9.75 33.77 -7.20
N THR A 396 -9.73 33.25 -5.98
CA THR A 396 -8.96 33.81 -4.85
C THR A 396 -7.60 33.15 -4.63
N LEU A 397 -7.40 31.91 -5.09
CA LEU A 397 -6.18 31.13 -4.80
C LEU A 397 -4.94 31.65 -5.54
N GLY A 398 -5.11 32.35 -6.67
CA GLY A 398 -3.98 32.81 -7.48
C GLY A 398 -3.26 31.68 -8.22
N ILE A 399 -3.94 30.54 -8.44
CA ILE A 399 -3.44 29.40 -9.22
C ILE A 399 -4.46 29.00 -10.29
N PRO A 400 -4.02 28.42 -11.43
CA PRO A 400 -4.95 27.91 -12.43
C PRO A 400 -5.83 26.79 -11.87
N LEU A 401 -7.15 26.99 -11.89
CA LEU A 401 -8.14 26.04 -11.39
C LEU A 401 -9.31 25.94 -12.38
N TYR A 402 -9.54 24.74 -12.91
CA TYR A 402 -10.57 24.46 -13.92
C TYR A 402 -11.64 23.51 -13.38
N VAL A 403 -12.93 23.88 -13.48
CA VAL A 403 -14.03 23.14 -12.83
C VAL A 403 -15.09 22.67 -13.83
N PHE A 404 -15.27 21.35 -13.89
CA PHE A 404 -16.15 20.66 -14.82
C PHE A 404 -17.21 19.82 -14.08
N GLY A 405 -18.41 19.73 -14.65
CA GLY A 405 -19.55 18.97 -14.13
C GLY A 405 -19.81 17.66 -14.87
N PRO A 406 -21.04 17.11 -14.75
CA PRO A 406 -21.42 15.85 -15.38
C PRO A 406 -21.48 15.91 -16.90
N GLU A 407 -21.64 17.10 -17.49
CA GLU A 407 -21.62 17.33 -18.94
C GLU A 407 -20.26 16.99 -19.58
N THR A 408 -19.19 17.07 -18.79
CA THR A 408 -17.83 16.71 -19.23
C THR A 408 -17.58 15.22 -18.97
N HIS A 409 -17.05 14.51 -19.98
CA HIS A 409 -16.67 13.10 -19.84
C HIS A 409 -15.68 12.92 -18.68
N MET A 410 -15.86 11.87 -17.88
CA MET A 410 -15.17 11.67 -16.60
C MET A 410 -13.66 11.93 -16.69
N THR A 411 -12.99 11.30 -17.63
CA THR A 411 -11.53 11.35 -17.78
C THR A 411 -11.02 12.44 -18.71
N ALA A 412 -11.88 13.30 -19.26
CA ALA A 412 -11.46 14.35 -20.20
C ALA A 412 -10.45 15.32 -19.57
N ILE A 413 -10.59 15.59 -18.27
CA ILE A 413 -9.69 16.46 -17.52
C ILE A 413 -8.26 15.92 -17.42
N CYS A 414 -8.02 14.61 -17.59
CA CYS A 414 -6.66 14.08 -17.68
C CYS A 414 -5.95 14.58 -18.95
N GLY A 415 -6.64 14.53 -20.09
CA GLY A 415 -6.09 15.03 -21.36
C GLY A 415 -5.83 16.54 -21.30
N MET A 416 -6.71 17.29 -20.65
CA MET A 416 -6.54 18.74 -20.44
C MET A 416 -5.34 19.03 -19.51
N ALA A 417 -5.25 18.33 -18.38
CA ALA A 417 -4.17 18.45 -17.40
C ALA A 417 -2.77 18.14 -17.97
N LEU A 418 -2.71 17.20 -18.93
CA LEU A 418 -1.47 16.78 -19.57
C LEU A 418 -1.20 17.53 -20.89
N GLY A 419 -1.99 18.56 -21.22
CA GLY A 419 -1.83 19.36 -22.45
C GLY A 419 -2.09 18.59 -23.75
N LYS A 420 -2.80 17.46 -23.68
CA LYS A 420 -3.17 16.60 -24.83
C LYS A 420 -4.50 17.01 -25.46
N LYS A 421 -5.33 17.76 -24.73
CA LYS A 421 -6.62 18.28 -25.19
C LYS A 421 -6.76 19.74 -24.78
N PRO A 422 -7.42 20.58 -25.60
CA PRO A 422 -7.67 21.97 -25.24
C PRO A 422 -8.62 22.08 -24.04
N ILE A 423 -8.45 23.15 -23.27
CA ILE A 423 -9.36 23.52 -22.17
C ILE A 423 -10.48 24.36 -22.78
N PRO A 424 -11.77 24.00 -22.60
CA PRO A 424 -12.88 24.83 -23.06
C PRO A 424 -12.83 26.22 -22.39
N GLU A 425 -12.97 27.28 -23.19
CA GLU A 425 -12.80 28.68 -22.75
C GLU A 425 -13.73 29.05 -21.59
N GLU A 426 -14.97 28.57 -21.59
CA GLU A 426 -15.99 28.83 -20.56
C GLU A 426 -15.59 28.32 -19.15
N ASN A 427 -14.61 27.42 -19.07
CA ASN A 427 -14.20 26.78 -17.82
C ASN A 427 -12.85 27.31 -17.29
N ALA A 428 -12.22 28.25 -18.01
CA ALA A 428 -11.07 28.97 -17.50
C ALA A 428 -11.53 30.04 -16.50
N VAL A 429 -11.21 29.85 -15.22
CA VAL A 429 -11.41 30.91 -14.22
C VAL A 429 -10.38 32.00 -14.51
N SER A 430 -10.80 33.09 -15.15
CA SER A 430 -9.92 34.20 -15.52
C SER A 430 -9.40 34.92 -14.28
N HIS A 431 -8.08 34.98 -14.11
CA HIS A 431 -7.40 35.83 -13.13
C HIS A 431 -7.39 37.29 -13.62
N GLU A 432 -8.54 37.94 -13.75
CA GLU A 432 -8.56 39.39 -13.81
C GLU A 432 -8.42 39.91 -12.38
N THR A 433 -7.20 40.34 -12.03
CA THR A 433 -6.92 41.16 -10.86
C THR A 433 -7.90 42.32 -10.81
N THR A 434 -8.89 42.25 -9.92
CA THR A 434 -9.84 43.34 -9.67
C THR A 434 -9.13 44.40 -8.84
N THR A 435 -8.20 45.14 -9.45
CA THR A 435 -7.85 46.48 -8.95
C THR A 435 -8.99 47.42 -9.32
N ALA A 436 -10.09 47.33 -8.56
CA ALA A 436 -11.16 48.30 -8.63
C ALA A 436 -10.63 49.65 -8.12
N ASN A 437 -10.36 50.56 -9.04
CA ASN A 437 -10.16 51.98 -8.74
C ASN A 437 -11.40 52.49 -8.01
N PHE A 438 -11.27 52.69 -6.71
CA PHE A 438 -12.23 53.41 -5.87
C PHE A 438 -12.17 54.89 -6.25
N LEU A 439 -12.91 55.31 -7.27
CA LEU A 439 -13.17 56.72 -7.54
C LEU A 439 -14.30 57.18 -6.62
N LEU A 440 -13.94 57.93 -5.59
CA LEU A 440 -14.85 58.67 -4.73
C LEU A 440 -15.60 59.75 -5.55
N PRO A 441 -16.87 60.05 -5.22
CA PRO A 441 -17.64 61.09 -5.91
C PRO A 441 -17.22 62.48 -5.43
N SER A 442 -16.67 63.31 -6.32
CA SER A 442 -16.46 64.73 -6.05
C SER A 442 -17.77 65.50 -6.20
N GLN A 443 -18.27 66.04 -5.08
CA GLN A 443 -19.24 67.12 -5.07
C GLN A 443 -18.59 68.40 -5.61
N SER A 444 -19.21 69.05 -6.59
CA SER A 444 -19.11 70.50 -6.81
C SER A 444 -20.42 70.98 -7.41
N GLY A 445 -21.09 71.88 -6.69
CA GLY A 445 -22.44 72.35 -7.00
C GLY A 445 -22.53 73.56 -7.95
N SER A 446 -23.77 74.05 -8.08
CA SER A 446 -24.27 75.25 -8.79
C SER A 446 -24.22 75.19 -10.32
N SER A 447 -25.21 75.63 -11.10
CA SER A 447 -26.50 76.29 -10.89
C SER A 447 -27.26 76.30 -12.23
N TYR A 448 -28.59 76.38 -12.17
CA TYR A 448 -29.55 76.55 -13.27
C TYR A 448 -29.18 77.63 -14.31
N ASN A 449 -29.53 77.42 -15.60
CA ASN A 449 -30.49 78.28 -16.32
C ASN A 449 -30.92 77.74 -17.70
N PHE A 450 -32.17 78.08 -18.04
CA PHE A 450 -32.99 77.70 -19.19
C PHE A 450 -32.72 78.55 -20.46
N THR A 451 -33.09 77.94 -21.61
CA THR A 451 -33.63 78.53 -22.87
C THR A 451 -32.82 79.52 -23.70
N ASN A 452 -32.51 79.15 -24.95
CA ASN A 452 -33.27 79.53 -26.16
C ASN A 452 -32.44 79.16 -27.40
N GLU A 453 -33.01 78.46 -28.38
CA GLU A 453 -32.70 78.75 -29.78
C GLU A 453 -33.82 78.27 -30.71
N THR A 454 -34.26 79.23 -31.52
CA THR A 454 -35.33 79.19 -32.50
C THR A 454 -34.76 78.87 -33.88
N THR A 455 -35.66 78.45 -34.79
CA THR A 455 -35.61 78.56 -36.26
C THR A 455 -34.63 77.67 -37.04
N SER A 456 -35.16 76.59 -37.64
CA SER A 456 -35.40 76.44 -39.10
C SER A 456 -36.28 75.22 -39.35
#